data_AF-A0A2P5LYR6-F1
#
_entry.id   AF-A0A2P5LYR6-F1
#
_cell.length_a   1.000
_cell.length_b   1.000
_cell.length_c   1.000
_cell.angle_alpha   90.00
_cell.angle_beta   90.00
_cell.angle_gamma   90.00
#
_symmetry.space_group_name_H-M   'P 1'
#
loop_
_entity.id
_entity.type
_entity.pdbx_description
1 polymer ?
#
loop_
_entity_poly.entity_id
_entity_poly.type
_entity_poly.pdbx_seq_one_letter_code
_entity_poly.pdbx_strand_id
1 'polypeptide(L)'
;MSLFYLDESGFSTIPNVQRAWSPKGQPHAADASASRARVNVVGALDYATGSVWHDLHGHSVKRDAVVALIDRIAQREARMPLTLVVLDNARIHHNIDPDKRDEWLVEHRLILMYLPPY
;
A
#
# COMPACT_ATOMS: atom_id res chain seq x y z
N MET A 1 2.12 10.78 19.62
CA MET A 1 2.41 10.81 18.17
C MET A 1 1.85 9.53 17.57
N SER A 2 1.33 9.56 16.36
CA SER A 2 0.94 8.35 15.64
C SER A 2 1.85 8.16 14.44
N LEU A 3 2.20 6.91 14.14
CA LEU A 3 3.14 6.55 13.08
C LEU A 3 2.51 5.48 12.19
N PHE A 4 2.43 5.78 10.90
CA PHE A 4 1.88 4.89 9.89
C PHE A 4 2.98 4.56 8.87
N TYR A 5 3.07 3.30 8.47
CA TYR A 5 3.90 2.86 7.34
C TYR A 5 3.00 2.49 6.19
N LEU A 6 3.06 3.24 5.09
CA LEU A 6 2.23 3.00 3.91
C LEU A 6 3.07 2.36 2.79
N ASP A 7 2.51 1.32 2.20
CA ASP A 7 3.10 0.58 1.08
C ASP A 7 2.00 -0.06 0.21
N GLU A 8 2.39 -0.56 -0.95
CA GLU A 8 1.54 -1.32 -1.86
C GLU A 8 1.94 -2.80 -1.94
N SER A 9 0.95 -3.66 -2.15
CA SER A 9 1.18 -5.09 -2.36
C SER A 9 0.23 -5.67 -3.41
N GLY A 10 0.76 -6.55 -4.25
CA GLY A 10 -0.01 -7.26 -5.28
C GLY A 10 -0.23 -8.72 -4.89
N PHE A 11 -1.47 -9.17 -4.93
CA PHE A 11 -1.87 -10.56 -4.70
C PHE A 11 -2.45 -11.14 -5.98
N SER A 12 -2.05 -12.37 -6.32
CA SER A 12 -2.58 -13.08 -7.48
C SER A 12 -2.94 -14.51 -7.12
N THR A 13 -3.99 -15.02 -7.77
CA THR A 13 -4.41 -16.43 -7.70
C THR A 13 -3.52 -17.35 -8.53
N ILE A 14 -2.63 -16.79 -9.36
CA ILE A 14 -1.65 -17.59 -10.10
C ILE A 14 -0.54 -17.99 -9.12
N PRO A 15 -0.33 -19.30 -8.88
CA PRO A 15 0.72 -19.74 -7.99
C PRO A 15 2.09 -19.43 -8.60
N ASN A 16 3.04 -19.00 -7.78
CA ASN A 16 4.41 -18.70 -8.23
C ASN A 16 5.22 -20.01 -8.39
N VAL A 17 4.77 -20.92 -9.27
CA VAL A 17 5.42 -22.20 -9.52
C VAL A 17 6.52 -22.01 -10.56
N GLN A 18 7.70 -21.62 -10.11
CA GLN A 18 8.86 -21.45 -11.00
C GLN A 18 9.63 -22.74 -11.24
N ARG A 19 9.65 -23.65 -10.25
CA ARG A 19 10.36 -24.95 -10.30
C ARG A 19 9.65 -25.98 -9.43
N ALA A 20 9.65 -27.23 -9.88
CA ALA A 20 9.28 -28.38 -9.06
C ALA A 20 10.10 -29.61 -9.47
N TRP A 21 10.14 -30.60 -8.58
CA TRP A 21 10.74 -31.90 -8.88
C TRP A 21 9.82 -32.70 -9.81
N SER A 22 10.38 -33.26 -10.87
CA SER A 22 9.70 -34.15 -11.80
C SER A 22 10.59 -35.35 -12.13
N PRO A 23 10.01 -36.52 -12.46
CA PRO A 23 10.78 -37.67 -12.90
C PRO A 23 11.65 -37.33 -14.12
N LYS A 24 12.80 -37.98 -14.21
CA LYS A 24 13.72 -37.78 -15.34
C LYS A 24 13.02 -38.11 -16.66
N GLY A 25 12.98 -37.15 -17.58
CA GLY A 25 12.31 -37.28 -18.88
C GLY A 25 10.83 -36.86 -18.89
N GLN A 26 10.27 -36.41 -17.75
CA GLN A 26 8.91 -35.88 -17.69
C GLN A 26 8.95 -34.37 -17.42
N PRO A 27 8.43 -33.52 -18.33
CA PRO A 27 8.30 -32.10 -18.07
C PRO A 27 7.42 -31.84 -16.85
N HIS A 28 7.83 -30.90 -16.01
CA HIS A 28 6.97 -30.39 -14.96
C HIS A 28 5.78 -29.63 -15.58
N ALA A 29 4.57 -29.97 -15.16
CA ALA A 29 3.34 -29.28 -15.52
C ALA A 29 2.72 -28.65 -14.27
N ALA A 30 2.18 -27.44 -14.43
CA ALA A 30 1.37 -26.77 -13.43
C ALA A 30 -0.03 -26.56 -13.99
N ASP A 31 -1.03 -26.60 -13.12
CA ASP A 31 -2.41 -26.36 -13.54
C ASP A 31 -2.57 -24.90 -14.02
N ALA A 32 -3.03 -24.75 -15.26
CA ALA A 32 -3.32 -23.45 -15.87
C ALA A 32 -4.78 -23.03 -15.69
N SER A 33 -5.61 -23.82 -15.00
CA SER A 33 -7.03 -23.55 -14.76
C SER A 33 -7.27 -22.44 -13.74
N ALA A 34 -6.26 -22.07 -12.95
CA ALA A 34 -6.34 -20.97 -12.00
C ALA A 34 -6.74 -19.67 -12.72
N SER A 35 -7.77 -19.00 -12.21
CA SER A 35 -8.19 -17.71 -12.74
C SER A 35 -7.02 -16.72 -12.68
N ARG A 36 -6.90 -15.82 -13.66
CA ARG A 36 -5.85 -14.79 -13.68
C ARG A 36 -6.23 -13.57 -12.84
N ALA A 37 -6.88 -13.81 -11.69
CA ALA A 37 -7.28 -12.73 -10.81
C ALA A 37 -6.05 -12.13 -10.14
N ARG A 38 -6.02 -10.79 -10.11
CA ARG A 38 -5.04 -10.01 -9.38
C ARG A 38 -5.76 -8.89 -8.65
N VAL A 39 -5.38 -8.67 -7.41
CA VAL A 39 -5.80 -7.54 -6.60
C VAL A 39 -4.55 -6.85 -6.10
N ASN A 40 -4.50 -5.53 -6.22
CA ASN A 40 -3.50 -4.72 -5.58
C ASN A 40 -4.12 -4.07 -4.35
N VAL A 41 -3.30 -3.90 -3.32
CA VAL A 41 -3.68 -3.34 -2.03
C VAL A 41 -2.79 -2.16 -1.78
N VAL A 42 -3.38 -1.03 -1.43
CA VAL A 42 -2.67 0.06 -0.76
C VAL A 42 -2.97 -0.08 0.72
N GLY A 43 -1.93 -0.14 1.55
CA GLY A 43 -2.05 -0.46 2.96
C GLY A 43 -1.22 0.47 3.82
N ALA A 44 -1.72 0.82 5.00
CA ALA A 44 -1.01 1.58 6.02
C ALA A 44 -1.08 0.85 7.37
N LEU A 45 0.09 0.47 7.89
CA LEU A 45 0.24 -0.14 9.21
C LEU A 45 0.32 0.95 10.27
N ASP A 46 -0.63 0.97 11.20
CA ASP A 46 -0.50 1.74 12.44
C ASP A 46 0.50 1.05 13.36
N TYR A 47 1.66 1.66 13.54
CA TYR A 47 2.74 1.09 14.35
C TYR A 47 2.36 0.90 15.81
N ALA A 48 1.48 1.75 16.36
CA ALA A 48 1.12 1.69 17.77
C ALA A 48 0.18 0.51 18.07
N THR A 49 -0.74 0.21 17.15
CA THR A 49 -1.79 -0.81 17.36
C THR A 49 -1.54 -2.11 16.61
N GLY A 50 -0.66 -2.10 15.60
CA GLY A 50 -0.49 -3.21 14.66
C GLY A 50 -1.64 -3.37 13.66
N SER A 51 -2.61 -2.45 13.66
CA SER A 51 -3.76 -2.52 12.76
C SER A 51 -3.40 -2.03 11.35
N VAL A 52 -3.96 -2.70 10.34
CA VAL A 52 -3.73 -2.34 8.93
C VAL A 52 -4.97 -1.70 8.33
N TRP A 53 -4.83 -0.46 7.90
CA TRP A 53 -5.80 0.26 7.08
C TRP A 53 -5.51 -0.04 5.63
N HIS A 54 -6.50 -0.44 4.83
CA HIS A 54 -6.23 -0.82 3.45
C HIS A 54 -7.41 -0.56 2.52
N ASP A 55 -7.11 -0.48 1.23
CA ASP A 55 -8.07 -0.48 0.12
C ASP A 55 -7.69 -1.51 -0.93
N LEU A 56 -8.68 -2.20 -1.49
CA LEU A 56 -8.51 -3.23 -2.53
C LEU A 56 -8.79 -2.64 -3.91
N HIS A 57 -7.90 -2.91 -4.85
CA HIS A 57 -8.02 -2.44 -6.24
C HIS A 57 -7.83 -3.60 -7.22
N GLY A 58 -8.80 -3.80 -8.12
CA GLY A 58 -8.67 -4.78 -9.23
C GLY A 58 -7.68 -4.37 -10.33
N HIS A 59 -7.13 -3.17 -10.23
CA HIS A 59 -6.19 -2.58 -11.19
C HIS A 59 -4.99 -1.98 -10.46
N SER A 60 -4.02 -1.43 -11.20
CA SER A 60 -2.86 -0.76 -10.61
C SER A 60 -3.30 0.34 -9.64
N VAL A 61 -2.69 0.35 -8.45
CA VAL A 61 -2.83 1.47 -7.50
C VAL A 61 -2.24 2.71 -8.16
N LYS A 62 -2.98 3.82 -8.06
CA LYS A 62 -2.57 5.14 -8.55
C LYS A 62 -2.54 6.11 -7.37
N ARG A 63 -1.97 7.29 -7.59
CA ARG A 63 -1.90 8.37 -6.60
C ARG A 63 -3.23 8.63 -5.89
N ASP A 64 -4.35 8.64 -6.62
CA ASP A 64 -5.67 8.93 -6.05
C ASP A 64 -6.07 7.92 -4.96
N ALA A 65 -5.67 6.65 -5.10
CA ALA A 65 -5.90 5.63 -4.09
C ALA A 65 -5.04 5.85 -2.84
N VAL A 66 -3.78 6.26 -3.01
CA VAL A 66 -2.89 6.65 -1.90
C VAL A 66 -3.44 7.86 -1.16
N VAL A 67 -3.88 8.89 -1.89
CA VAL A 67 -4.49 10.10 -1.32
C VAL A 67 -5.76 9.76 -0.56
N ALA A 68 -6.63 8.91 -1.11
CA ALA A 68 -7.86 8.48 -0.45
C ALA A 68 -7.57 7.71 0.85
N LEU A 69 -6.56 6.85 0.89
CA LEU A 69 -6.16 6.16 2.12
C LEU A 69 -5.62 7.15 3.16
N ILE A 70 -4.77 8.10 2.77
CA ILE A 70 -4.23 9.13 3.68
C ILE A 70 -5.37 10.03 4.19
N ASP A 71 -6.34 10.37 3.36
CA ASP A 71 -7.54 11.11 3.78
C ASP A 71 -8.31 10.38 4.87
N ARG A 72 -8.53 9.06 4.72
CA ARG A 72 -9.17 8.27 5.78
C ARG A 72 -8.34 8.25 7.07
N ILE A 73 -7.02 8.19 6.96
CA ILE A 73 -6.10 8.26 8.11
C ILE A 73 -6.17 9.64 8.78
N ALA A 74 -6.29 10.72 8.00
CA ALA A 74 -6.39 12.10 8.47
C ALA A 74 -7.73 12.37 9.19
N GLN A 75 -8.81 11.82 8.67
CA GLN A 75 -10.18 12.00 9.17
C GLN A 75 -10.56 11.06 10.34
N ARG A 76 -9.65 10.18 10.78
CA ARG A 76 -9.89 9.35 11.97
C ARG A 76 -10.13 10.22 13.20
N GLU A 77 -10.97 9.76 14.13
CA GLU A 77 -11.55 10.56 15.23
C GLU A 77 -10.63 11.58 15.94
N ALA A 78 -11.26 12.67 16.36
CA ALA A 78 -10.65 13.97 16.63
C ALA A 78 -10.00 14.13 18.01
N ARG A 79 -8.67 14.02 18.04
CA ARG A 79 -7.66 14.79 18.81
C ARG A 79 -6.40 13.95 18.90
N MET A 80 -5.87 13.56 17.75
CA MET A 80 -4.62 12.82 17.72
C MET A 80 -3.43 13.79 17.89
N PRO A 81 -2.37 13.37 18.60
CA PRO A 81 -1.06 14.01 18.46
C PRO A 81 -0.60 13.91 17.00
N LEU A 82 0.43 14.69 16.63
CA LEU A 82 1.04 14.67 15.29
C LEU A 82 1.09 13.26 14.68
N THR A 83 0.57 13.11 13.46
CA THR A 83 0.58 11.87 12.68
C THR A 83 1.66 11.93 11.63
N LEU A 84 2.52 10.93 11.60
CA LEU A 84 3.54 10.74 10.56
C LEU A 84 3.12 9.57 9.69
N VAL A 85 3.03 9.80 8.38
CA VAL A 85 2.85 8.74 7.38
C VAL A 85 4.18 8.57 6.65
N VAL A 86 4.81 7.41 6.84
CA VAL A 86 6.09 7.05 6.23
C VAL A 86 5.83 6.34 4.92
N LEU A 87 6.51 6.79 3.88
CA LEU A 87 6.39 6.35 2.49
C LEU A 87 7.79 6.10 1.91
N ASP A 88 7.89 5.17 0.96
CA ASP A 88 9.06 5.11 0.08
C ASP A 88 9.02 6.24 -0.98
N ASN A 89 10.03 6.30 -1.85
CA ASN A 89 10.09 7.29 -2.94
C ASN A 89 9.43 6.80 -4.25
N ALA A 90 8.41 5.93 -4.18
CA ALA A 90 7.68 5.53 -5.38
C ALA A 90 7.02 6.75 -6.05
N ARG A 91 7.02 6.77 -7.38
CA ARG A 91 6.46 7.90 -8.18
C ARG A 91 5.01 8.23 -7.85
N ILE A 92 4.25 7.23 -7.39
CA ILE A 92 2.84 7.37 -7.01
C ILE A 92 2.65 8.13 -5.68
N HIS A 93 3.67 8.17 -4.82
CA HIS A 93 3.70 8.94 -3.57
C HIS A 93 4.09 10.41 -3.78
N HIS A 94 4.57 10.77 -4.97
CA HIS A 94 4.99 12.12 -5.31
C HIS A 94 3.95 12.85 -6.17
N ASN A 95 4.13 14.16 -6.29
CA ASN A 95 3.20 15.08 -6.97
C ASN A 95 1.77 15.00 -6.42
N ILE A 96 1.65 14.79 -5.09
CA ILE A 96 0.42 15.05 -4.36
C ILE A 96 0.20 16.56 -4.36
N ASP A 97 -1.05 16.97 -4.57
CA ASP A 97 -1.47 18.36 -4.59
C ASP A 97 -0.95 19.11 -3.34
N PRO A 98 -0.20 20.22 -3.48
CA PRO A 98 0.24 21.02 -2.35
C PRO A 98 -0.89 21.45 -1.42
N ASP A 99 -2.05 21.83 -1.96
CA ASP A 99 -3.20 22.28 -1.17
C ASP A 99 -3.70 21.15 -0.27
N LYS A 100 -3.65 19.91 -0.79
CA LYS A 100 -4.04 18.72 -0.04
C LYS A 100 -3.06 18.39 1.09
N ARG A 101 -1.77 18.62 0.86
CA ARG A 101 -0.73 18.45 1.90
C ARG A 101 -0.88 19.50 2.99
N ASP A 102 -1.23 20.73 2.63
CA ASP A 102 -1.47 21.82 3.56
C ASP A 102 -2.73 21.57 4.39
N GLU A 103 -3.82 21.08 3.77
CA GLU A 103 -5.03 20.61 4.46
C GLU A 103 -4.68 19.55 5.52
N TRP A 104 -3.94 18.51 5.15
CA TRP A 104 -3.50 17.47 6.08
C TRP A 104 -2.66 18.01 7.24
N LEU A 105 -1.76 18.94 6.98
CA LEU A 105 -0.91 19.53 8.01
C LEU A 105 -1.72 20.42 8.97
N VAL A 106 -2.54 21.32 8.44
CA VAL A 106 -3.22 22.37 9.20
C VAL A 106 -4.44 21.82 9.92
N GLU A 107 -5.28 21.06 9.24
CA GLU A 107 -6.56 20.58 9.77
C GLU A 107 -6.40 19.27 10.56
N HIS A 108 -5.48 18.40 10.12
CA HIS A 108 -5.35 17.05 10.66
C HIS A 108 -4.04 16.77 11.40
N ARG A 109 -3.09 17.72 11.40
CA ARG A 109 -1.74 17.53 11.99
C ARG A 109 -1.08 16.26 11.45
N LEU A 110 -1.20 16.02 10.16
CA LEU A 110 -0.63 14.88 9.45
C LEU A 110 0.49 15.37 8.54
N ILE A 111 1.64 14.69 8.61
CA ILE A 111 2.82 14.99 7.81
C ILE A 111 3.28 13.73 7.10
N LEU A 112 3.62 13.88 5.82
CA LEU A 112 4.26 12.82 5.04
C LEU A 112 5.78 12.85 5.27
N MET A 113 6.35 11.68 5.52
CA MET A 113 7.79 11.45 5.65
C MET A 113 8.23 10.47 4.58
N TYR A 114 9.17 10.89 3.74
CA TYR A 114 9.75 10.03 2.71
C TYR A 114 11.06 9.41 3.23
N LEU A 115 11.20 8.10 3.04
CA LEU A 115 12.45 7.41 3.33
C LEU A 115 13.56 7.86 2.38
N PRO A 116 14.85 7.76 2.76
CA PRO A 116 15.96 7.98 1.84
C PRO A 116 15.86 7.05 0.63
N PRO A 117 16.29 7.49 -0.57
CA PRO A 117 16.47 6.58 -1.69
C PRO A 117 17.51 5.50 -1.34
N TYR A 118 17.31 4.30 -1.90
CA TYR A 118 18.21 3.17 -1.76
C TYR A 118 19.58 3.42 -2.39
#